data_AF-A0A8T4TXY2-F1
#
_entry.id   AF-A0A8T4TXY2-F1
#
_cell.length_a   1.000
_cell.length_b   1.000
_cell.length_c   1.000
_cell.angle_alpha   90.00
_cell.angle_beta   90.00
_cell.angle_gamma   90.00
#
_symmetry.space_group_name_H-M   'P 1'
#
loop_
_entity.id
_entity.type
_entity.pdbx_description
1 polymer ?
#
loop_
_entity_poly.entity_id
_entity_poly.type
_entity_poly.pdbx_seq_one_letter_code
_entity_poly.pdbx_strand_id
1 'polypeptide(L)'
;MKTIFFLLFLLLLVACSIEEEKAQPGESFVTYIDSEGKDIAVQVTLPKEARYDAAPLVIPVSTFFTPQEPTFDKDITGVTDFGFVHITYLWPGKSDPSGAKSEGVYDYGGEDSLKALRDVIHFASGDIPNTNGKYIKELSALPLDTENLGLYAFSHPGIAATNVLALYADELDVKYFVGRENPTSDELYALELGYWDEKNNPVYNPFYSYPENYSPTSIDIDHSTVQWDTKNEAPYFDANGNKELDAGEYVLSDKHPQMFGKLFYSRILLQALEENNAFDTIKRPENLATPELAEELWDFRETVFNYDKINKKIHVMLVFAEKDHVQSVKDKPHIHQAYDGFTNNNIWIRLNPDAVYASSMDASLTTPDNDANTEPKDWLEIESWAHTNKVPAAKRIPLAAIAEMADRVHTNNWDKNINELLI
;
A
#
# COMPACT_ATOMS: atom_id res chain seq x y z
N MET A 1 11.67 0.05 81.09
CA MET A 1 12.18 0.13 79.69
C MET A 1 11.47 -0.91 78.87
N LYS A 2 10.48 -0.48 78.07
CA LYS A 2 9.76 -1.32 77.11
C LYS A 2 10.44 -1.14 75.76
N THR A 3 10.93 -2.21 75.15
CA THR A 3 11.42 -2.17 73.77
C THR A 3 10.61 -3.15 72.94
N ILE A 4 10.04 -2.60 71.88
CA ILE A 4 9.01 -3.14 71.01
C ILE A 4 9.62 -4.12 70.00
N PHE A 5 8.98 -5.27 69.84
CA PHE A 5 9.22 -6.24 68.76
C PHE A 5 8.75 -5.63 67.43
N PHE A 6 9.65 -5.47 66.45
CA PHE A 6 9.28 -5.17 65.07
C PHE A 6 9.32 -6.48 64.28
N LEU A 7 8.13 -6.99 63.95
CA LEU A 7 7.92 -8.13 63.05
C LEU A 7 7.99 -7.59 61.61
N LEU A 8 9.03 -7.96 60.86
CA LEU A 8 9.15 -7.63 59.43
C LEU A 8 8.35 -8.67 58.65
N PHE A 9 7.17 -8.30 58.16
CA PHE A 9 6.39 -9.08 57.20
C PHE A 9 7.03 -8.92 55.81
N LEU A 10 7.79 -9.93 55.38
CA LEU A 10 8.27 -10.03 54.01
C LEU A 10 7.10 -10.58 53.16
N LEU A 11 6.32 -9.69 52.54
CA LEU A 11 5.39 -10.08 51.48
C LEU A 11 6.22 -10.47 50.24
N LEU A 12 6.41 -11.78 50.03
CA LEU A 12 6.72 -12.30 48.70
C LEU A 12 5.44 -12.14 47.86
N LEU A 13 5.39 -11.09 47.05
CA LEU A 13 4.52 -11.04 45.88
C LEU A 13 5.09 -12.04 44.87
N VAL A 14 4.62 -13.29 44.95
CA VAL A 14 4.70 -14.22 43.81
C VAL A 14 3.78 -13.63 42.76
N ALA A 15 4.35 -12.91 41.80
CA ALA A 15 3.67 -12.63 40.55
C ALA A 15 3.44 -14.00 39.90
N CYS A 16 2.23 -14.57 40.06
CA CYS A 16 1.75 -15.57 39.13
C CYS A 16 1.72 -14.89 37.77
N SER A 17 2.73 -15.12 36.94
CA SER A 17 2.59 -14.93 35.49
C SER A 17 1.49 -15.89 35.06
N ILE A 18 0.29 -15.38 34.81
CA ILE A 18 -0.66 -16.10 33.99
C ILE A 18 0.06 -16.25 32.66
N GLU A 19 0.47 -17.48 32.35
CA GLU A 19 1.08 -17.80 31.07
C GLU A 19 0.01 -17.52 30.02
N GLU A 20 0.23 -16.48 29.22
CA GLU A 20 -0.73 -16.06 28.19
C GLU A 20 -0.86 -17.23 27.21
N GLU A 21 -2.10 -17.72 27.03
CA GLU A 21 -2.34 -18.90 26.20
C GLU A 21 -2.00 -18.56 24.74
N LYS A 22 -1.14 -19.39 24.14
CA LYS A 22 -0.75 -19.23 22.75
C LYS A 22 -1.96 -19.43 21.83
N ALA A 23 -2.08 -18.58 20.82
CA ALA A 23 -3.07 -18.79 19.75
C ALA A 23 -2.78 -20.09 19.01
N GLN A 24 -3.83 -20.88 18.79
CA GLN A 24 -3.75 -22.16 18.10
C GLN A 24 -3.85 -21.97 16.58
N PRO A 25 -3.42 -22.95 15.77
CA PRO A 25 -3.56 -22.89 14.31
C PRO A 25 -5.01 -22.62 13.87
N GLY A 26 -5.19 -21.68 12.94
CA GLY A 26 -6.50 -21.23 12.47
C GLY A 26 -7.19 -20.17 13.33
N GLU A 27 -6.59 -19.77 14.46
CA GLU A 27 -7.13 -18.70 15.32
C GLU A 27 -6.57 -17.32 14.96
N SER A 28 -7.24 -16.27 15.44
CA SER A 28 -6.74 -14.90 15.40
C SER A 28 -6.63 -14.35 16.81
N PHE A 29 -5.63 -13.50 17.04
CA PHE A 29 -5.47 -12.76 18.29
C PHE A 29 -5.16 -11.30 18.01
N VAL A 30 -5.52 -10.43 18.96
CA VAL A 30 -5.18 -9.01 18.94
C VAL A 30 -4.18 -8.73 20.05
N THR A 31 -3.14 -7.97 19.73
CA THR A 31 -2.12 -7.51 20.67
C THR A 31 -1.79 -6.04 20.41
N TYR A 32 -0.94 -5.46 21.25
CA TYR A 32 -0.55 -4.06 21.15
C TYR A 32 0.96 -3.96 21.12
N ILE A 33 1.49 -3.10 20.26
CA ILE A 33 2.92 -2.80 20.18
C ILE A 33 3.14 -1.34 20.58
N ASP A 34 4.29 -1.06 21.19
CA ASP A 34 4.69 0.32 21.48
C ASP A 34 5.27 0.95 20.21
N SER A 35 4.66 2.05 19.78
CA SER A 35 5.17 2.89 18.70
C SER A 35 5.41 4.30 19.25
N GLU A 36 6.65 4.53 19.69
CA GLU A 36 7.10 5.80 20.29
C GLU A 36 6.22 6.25 21.47
N GLY A 37 5.85 5.32 22.37
CA GLY A 37 5.00 5.61 23.53
C GLY A 37 3.50 5.60 23.26
N LYS A 38 3.06 5.10 22.09
CA LYS A 38 1.65 4.94 21.70
C LYS A 38 1.36 3.46 21.47
N ASP A 39 0.29 2.95 22.06
CA ASP A 39 -0.15 1.57 21.80
C ASP A 39 -0.81 1.46 20.41
N ILE A 40 -0.23 0.66 19.52
CA ILE A 40 -0.79 0.34 18.20
C ILE A 40 -1.38 -1.08 18.23
N ALA A 41 -2.66 -1.20 17.90
CA ALA A 41 -3.36 -2.48 17.87
C ALA A 41 -2.98 -3.27 16.60
N VAL A 42 -2.56 -4.52 16.79
CA VAL A 42 -2.17 -5.47 15.74
C VAL A 42 -3.00 -6.74 15.88
N GLN A 43 -3.60 -7.20 14.79
CA GLN A 43 -4.26 -8.49 14.69
C GLN A 43 -3.40 -9.45 13.87
N VAL A 44 -3.22 -10.65 14.41
CA VAL A 44 -2.48 -11.74 13.77
C VAL A 44 -3.44 -12.90 13.58
N THR A 45 -3.58 -13.37 12.34
CA THR A 45 -4.38 -14.55 11.99
C THR A 45 -3.47 -15.67 11.54
N LEU A 46 -3.50 -16.78 12.27
CA LEU A 46 -2.70 -17.96 11.98
C LEU A 46 -3.39 -18.85 10.95
N PRO A 47 -2.66 -19.43 9.98
CA PRO A 47 -3.20 -20.47 9.13
C PRO A 47 -3.44 -21.75 9.95
N LYS A 48 -4.26 -22.66 9.42
CA LYS A 48 -4.46 -23.98 10.04
C LYS A 48 -3.22 -24.86 9.94
N GLU A 49 -2.49 -24.72 8.84
CA GLU A 49 -1.26 -25.45 8.55
C GLU A 49 -0.26 -24.45 7.97
N ALA A 50 1.01 -24.54 8.36
CA ALA A 50 2.05 -23.70 7.78
C ALA A 50 2.34 -24.12 6.33
N ARG A 51 2.71 -23.16 5.48
CA ARG A 51 3.09 -23.42 4.08
C ARG A 51 4.33 -24.33 3.98
N TYR A 52 5.28 -24.14 4.89
CA TYR A 52 6.51 -24.92 5.03
C TYR A 52 6.59 -25.52 6.44
N ASP A 53 7.81 -25.86 6.90
CA ASP A 53 8.07 -26.22 8.30
C ASP A 53 7.71 -25.11 9.30
N ALA A 54 7.67 -23.86 8.83
CA ALA A 54 7.17 -22.69 9.56
C ALA A 54 6.39 -21.77 8.60
N ALA A 55 5.40 -21.05 9.12
CA ALA A 55 4.52 -20.22 8.31
C ALA A 55 5.21 -18.90 7.93
N PRO A 56 5.35 -18.56 6.63
CA PRO A 56 5.75 -17.23 6.21
C PRO A 56 4.69 -16.20 6.61
N LEU A 57 5.10 -14.93 6.71
CA LEU A 57 4.24 -13.86 7.18
C LEU A 57 4.06 -12.81 6.09
N VAL A 58 2.85 -12.26 6.01
CA VAL A 58 2.54 -11.15 5.11
C VAL A 58 1.78 -10.07 5.88
N ILE A 59 2.18 -8.82 5.66
CA ILE A 59 1.46 -7.64 6.12
C ILE A 59 0.82 -6.97 4.90
N PRO A 60 -0.51 -7.09 4.73
CA PRO A 60 -1.25 -6.19 3.86
C PRO A 60 -1.23 -4.79 4.45
N VAL A 61 -0.69 -3.83 3.70
CA VAL A 61 -0.65 -2.44 4.14
C VAL A 61 -2.06 -1.86 4.07
N SER A 62 -2.48 -1.26 5.17
CA SER A 62 -3.85 -0.79 5.31
C SER A 62 -4.15 0.43 4.45
N THR A 63 -5.40 0.54 4.02
CA THR A 63 -5.89 1.70 3.29
C THR A 63 -5.90 2.95 4.17
N PHE A 64 -5.61 4.12 3.59
CA PHE A 64 -5.64 5.39 4.31
C PHE A 64 -6.34 6.59 3.65
N PHE A 65 -6.64 6.58 2.34
CA PHE A 65 -7.40 7.67 1.68
C PHE A 65 -8.89 7.41 1.55
N THR A 66 -9.32 6.16 1.60
CA THR A 66 -10.75 5.83 1.54
C THR A 66 -11.37 5.95 2.93
N PRO A 67 -12.57 6.54 3.07
CA PRO A 67 -13.35 6.45 4.30
C PRO A 67 -13.71 4.98 4.52
N GLN A 68 -12.89 4.27 5.29
CA GLN A 68 -13.23 2.94 5.75
C GLN A 68 -13.73 3.03 7.18
N GLU A 69 -14.71 2.18 7.49
CA GLU A 69 -14.95 1.82 8.87
C GLU A 69 -13.60 1.36 9.45
N PRO A 70 -13.21 1.84 10.64
CA PRO A 70 -11.90 1.62 11.21
C PRO A 70 -11.69 0.15 11.66
N THR A 71 -11.74 -0.80 10.74
CA THR A 71 -11.62 -2.23 11.04
C THR A 71 -10.24 -2.76 10.72
N PHE A 72 -9.87 -3.86 11.38
CA PHE A 72 -8.77 -4.68 10.88
C PHE A 72 -9.07 -5.15 9.44
N ASP A 73 -8.06 -5.09 8.57
CA ASP A 73 -8.22 -5.55 7.21
C ASP A 73 -8.50 -7.05 7.18
N LYS A 74 -9.44 -7.45 6.35
CA LYS A 74 -9.74 -8.87 6.13
C LYS A 74 -8.67 -9.46 5.23
N ASP A 75 -8.40 -10.75 5.39
CA ASP A 75 -7.62 -11.52 4.43
C ASP A 75 -8.39 -11.64 3.10
N ILE A 76 -8.27 -10.61 2.26
CA ILE A 76 -8.96 -10.51 0.97
C ILE A 76 -8.33 -11.42 -0.09
N THR A 77 -7.07 -11.78 0.10
CA THR A 77 -6.28 -12.65 -0.77
C THR A 77 -6.50 -14.13 -0.46
N GLY A 78 -6.87 -14.47 0.78
CA GLY A 78 -6.94 -15.85 1.27
C GLY A 78 -5.56 -16.44 1.54
N VAL A 79 -4.59 -15.64 1.98
CA VAL A 79 -3.21 -16.10 2.24
C VAL A 79 -3.16 -17.14 3.37
N THR A 80 -4.08 -17.07 4.32
CA THR A 80 -4.19 -18.03 5.43
C THR A 80 -4.58 -19.44 4.95
N ASP A 81 -5.35 -19.55 3.87
CA ASP A 81 -5.66 -20.83 3.22
C ASP A 81 -4.42 -21.43 2.49
N PHE A 82 -3.38 -20.62 2.28
CA PHE A 82 -2.12 -21.00 1.62
C PHE A 82 -0.94 -21.15 2.59
N GLY A 83 -1.24 -21.17 3.89
CA GLY A 83 -0.28 -21.44 4.95
C GLY A 83 0.55 -20.25 5.40
N PHE A 84 0.10 -19.03 5.09
CA PHE A 84 0.70 -17.78 5.56
C PHE A 84 0.04 -17.28 6.84
N VAL A 85 0.81 -16.59 7.68
CA VAL A 85 0.26 -15.71 8.71
C VAL A 85 -0.14 -14.38 8.06
N HIS A 86 -1.37 -13.96 8.34
CA HIS A 86 -1.88 -12.65 7.93
C HIS A 86 -1.79 -11.68 9.12
N ILE A 87 -1.07 -10.57 8.94
CA ILE A 87 -0.90 -9.53 9.96
C ILE A 87 -1.52 -8.23 9.47
N THR A 88 -2.46 -7.68 10.24
CA THR A 88 -3.08 -6.38 9.99
C THR A 88 -3.03 -5.55 11.26
N TYR A 89 -3.22 -4.24 11.14
CA TYR A 89 -3.14 -3.31 12.26
C TYR A 89 -4.17 -2.19 12.10
N LEU A 90 -4.35 -1.38 13.13
CA LEU A 90 -5.11 -0.15 13.05
C LEU A 90 -4.14 1.03 12.97
N TRP A 91 -4.33 1.92 11.99
CA TRP A 91 -3.60 3.19 11.96
C TRP A 91 -3.78 3.98 13.26
N PRO A 92 -2.82 4.85 13.64
CA PRO A 92 -2.96 5.71 14.81
C PRO A 92 -4.33 6.40 14.88
N GLY A 93 -4.94 6.42 16.07
CA GLY A 93 -6.25 7.03 16.31
C GLY A 93 -7.47 6.27 15.76
N LYS A 94 -7.30 5.10 15.12
CA LYS A 94 -8.41 4.24 14.65
C LYS A 94 -8.83 3.21 15.70
N SER A 95 -10.06 2.71 15.61
CA SER A 95 -10.64 1.73 16.54
C SER A 95 -11.57 0.75 15.84
N ASP A 96 -11.40 -0.55 16.07
CA ASP A 96 -12.22 -1.62 15.51
C ASP A 96 -13.51 -1.87 16.32
N PRO A 97 -14.63 -2.28 15.68
CA PRO A 97 -15.87 -2.66 16.38
C PRO A 97 -15.72 -3.74 17.46
N SER A 98 -14.65 -4.54 17.43
CA SER A 98 -14.28 -5.48 18.51
C SER A 98 -13.88 -4.79 19.82
N GLY A 99 -13.61 -3.48 19.78
CA GLY A 99 -13.14 -2.68 20.91
C GLY A 99 -11.63 -2.43 20.91
N ALA A 100 -10.87 -3.05 20.00
CA ALA A 100 -9.46 -2.75 19.82
C ALA A 100 -9.26 -1.31 19.31
N LYS A 101 -8.21 -0.63 19.78
CA LYS A 101 -7.95 0.77 19.42
C LYS A 101 -6.46 1.08 19.39
N SER A 102 -6.01 1.77 18.36
CA SER A 102 -4.68 2.39 18.34
C SER A 102 -4.74 3.80 18.94
N GLU A 103 -3.73 4.13 19.74
CA GLU A 103 -3.50 5.48 20.25
C GLU A 103 -2.97 6.42 19.14
N GLY A 104 -2.79 7.71 19.47
CA GLY A 104 -2.32 8.71 18.51
C GLY A 104 -3.43 9.37 17.69
N VAL A 105 -3.02 10.04 16.60
CA VAL A 105 -3.89 10.81 15.71
C VAL A 105 -3.77 10.25 14.30
N TYR A 106 -4.92 10.02 13.67
CA TYR A 106 -4.95 9.53 12.30
C TYR A 106 -4.54 10.63 11.33
N ASP A 107 -3.37 10.45 10.71
CA ASP A 107 -2.79 11.43 9.81
C ASP A 107 -2.95 11.07 8.33
N TYR A 108 -3.71 10.02 7.97
CA TYR A 108 -3.96 9.60 6.57
C TYR A 108 -2.71 9.11 5.81
N GLY A 109 -1.89 8.24 6.41
CA GLY A 109 -0.67 7.74 5.78
C GLY A 109 0.51 8.72 5.84
N GLY A 110 0.49 9.66 6.79
CA GLY A 110 1.58 10.58 7.04
C GLY A 110 2.67 9.98 7.92
N GLU A 111 3.53 10.83 8.48
CA GLU A 111 4.67 10.42 9.29
C GLU A 111 4.30 9.49 10.46
N ASP A 112 3.25 9.81 11.23
CA ASP A 112 2.83 9.00 12.39
C ASP A 112 2.30 7.63 11.93
N SER A 113 1.61 7.58 10.79
CA SER A 113 1.21 6.31 10.17
C SER A 113 2.44 5.49 9.75
N LEU A 114 3.43 6.10 9.08
CA LEU A 114 4.62 5.39 8.62
C LEU A 114 5.48 4.85 9.78
N LYS A 115 5.57 5.59 10.90
CA LYS A 115 6.19 5.12 12.15
C LYS A 115 5.46 3.89 12.71
N ALA A 116 4.12 3.94 12.77
CA ALA A 116 3.34 2.79 13.22
C ALA A 116 3.55 1.57 12.31
N LEU A 117 3.57 1.76 10.98
CA LEU A 117 3.83 0.66 10.04
C LEU A 117 5.25 0.08 10.21
N ARG A 118 6.28 0.92 10.41
CA ARG A 118 7.64 0.46 10.74
C ARG A 118 7.62 -0.47 11.95
N ASP A 119 6.95 -0.08 13.03
CA ASP A 119 6.93 -0.87 14.26
C ASP A 119 6.11 -2.16 14.12
N VAL A 120 5.03 -2.14 13.32
CA VAL A 120 4.31 -3.38 12.95
C VAL A 120 5.22 -4.34 12.20
N ILE A 121 6.04 -3.84 11.27
CA ILE A 121 7.03 -4.65 10.55
C ILE A 121 8.05 -5.24 11.52
N HIS A 122 8.62 -4.45 12.43
CA HIS A 122 9.54 -4.95 13.44
C HIS A 122 8.91 -6.01 14.35
N PHE A 123 7.66 -5.83 14.77
CA PHE A 123 6.96 -6.84 15.57
C PHE A 123 6.76 -8.14 14.79
N ALA A 124 6.37 -8.04 13.50
CA ALA A 124 6.21 -9.19 12.62
C ALA A 124 7.54 -9.93 12.36
N SER A 125 8.64 -9.20 12.20
CA SER A 125 10.01 -9.75 12.10
C SER A 125 10.50 -10.38 13.41
N GLY A 126 9.82 -10.09 14.53
CA GLY A 126 10.23 -10.54 15.86
C GLY A 126 11.38 -9.70 16.45
N ASP A 127 11.59 -8.48 15.97
CA ASP A 127 12.63 -7.56 16.44
C ASP A 127 12.22 -6.85 17.73
N ILE A 128 10.92 -6.56 17.88
CA ILE A 128 10.36 -5.93 19.08
C ILE A 128 9.26 -6.80 19.69
N PRO A 129 9.07 -6.76 21.03
CA PRO A 129 7.95 -7.42 21.67
C PRO A 129 6.67 -6.56 21.59
N ASN A 130 5.54 -7.17 21.90
CA ASN A 130 4.32 -6.45 22.26
C ASN A 130 4.47 -5.72 23.61
N THR A 131 3.46 -4.96 24.02
CA THR A 131 3.45 -4.18 25.28
C THR A 131 3.49 -5.06 26.55
N ASN A 132 3.19 -6.36 26.44
CA ASN A 132 3.35 -7.35 27.50
C ASN A 132 4.76 -7.98 27.54
N GLY A 133 5.68 -7.55 26.67
CA GLY A 133 7.04 -8.08 26.60
C GLY A 133 7.16 -9.41 25.86
N LYS A 134 6.18 -9.78 25.03
CA LYS A 134 6.13 -11.03 24.25
C LYS A 134 6.39 -10.81 22.78
N TYR A 135 7.29 -11.59 22.20
CA TYR A 135 7.53 -11.59 20.76
C TYR A 135 6.47 -12.44 20.03
N ILE A 136 6.25 -12.18 18.74
CA ILE A 136 5.20 -12.87 17.96
C ILE A 136 5.30 -14.42 18.01
N LYS A 137 6.52 -14.98 18.02
CA LYS A 137 6.77 -16.43 18.15
C LYS A 137 6.37 -17.00 19.51
N GLU A 138 6.31 -16.17 20.55
CA GLU A 138 5.83 -16.58 21.88
C GLU A 138 4.31 -16.58 21.96
N LEU A 139 3.61 -15.83 21.10
CA LEU A 139 2.16 -15.72 21.05
C LEU A 139 1.50 -16.80 20.17
N SER A 140 2.27 -17.45 19.31
CA SER A 140 1.80 -18.49 18.38
C SER A 140 2.19 -19.91 18.83
N ALA A 141 1.24 -20.85 18.72
CA ALA A 141 1.52 -22.28 18.81
C ALA A 141 2.06 -22.85 17.49
N LEU A 142 1.77 -22.20 16.36
CA LEU A 142 2.32 -22.55 15.04
C LEU A 142 3.74 -21.97 14.89
N PRO A 143 4.73 -22.74 14.38
CA PRO A 143 6.05 -22.19 14.05
C PRO A 143 5.95 -21.08 12.99
N LEU A 144 6.64 -19.96 13.21
CA LEU A 144 6.61 -18.78 12.34
C LEU A 144 7.99 -18.53 11.72
N ASP A 145 8.01 -18.29 10.41
CA ASP A 145 9.21 -17.95 9.64
C ASP A 145 9.35 -16.43 9.51
N THR A 146 9.78 -15.76 10.58
CA THR A 146 9.93 -14.29 10.62
C THR A 146 11.01 -13.76 9.68
N GLU A 147 11.84 -14.63 9.11
CA GLU A 147 12.80 -14.29 8.06
C GLU A 147 12.18 -14.33 6.66
N ASN A 148 10.94 -14.80 6.52
CA ASN A 148 10.16 -14.78 5.29
C ASN A 148 8.93 -13.88 5.46
N LEU A 149 9.22 -12.61 5.75
CA LEU A 149 8.25 -11.53 5.87
C LEU A 149 8.19 -10.72 4.57
N GLY A 150 6.97 -10.53 4.06
CA GLY A 150 6.71 -9.64 2.93
C GLY A 150 5.59 -8.64 3.17
N LEU A 151 5.56 -7.61 2.33
CA LEU A 151 4.48 -6.63 2.27
C LEU A 151 3.61 -6.87 1.04
N TYR A 152 2.30 -6.66 1.20
CA TYR A 152 1.36 -6.59 0.09
C TYR A 152 0.61 -5.27 0.13
N ALA A 153 0.42 -4.63 -1.03
CA ALA A 153 -0.36 -3.41 -1.12
C ALA A 153 -1.14 -3.34 -2.43
N PHE A 154 -2.41 -2.94 -2.37
CA PHE A 154 -3.24 -2.74 -3.57
C PHE A 154 -3.79 -1.32 -3.63
N SER A 155 -3.56 -0.61 -4.74
CA SER A 155 -3.91 0.80 -4.89
C SER A 155 -3.08 1.65 -3.94
N HIS A 156 -3.70 2.53 -3.19
CA HIS A 156 -2.99 3.55 -2.45
C HIS A 156 -2.15 3.17 -1.24
N PRO A 157 -2.38 2.03 -0.54
CA PRO A 157 -1.45 1.49 0.43
C PRO A 157 -0.01 1.32 -0.09
N GLY A 158 0.18 1.21 -1.40
CA GLY A 158 1.51 1.07 -2.00
C GLY A 158 2.42 2.26 -1.77
N ILE A 159 1.87 3.46 -1.56
CA ILE A 159 2.70 4.59 -1.13
C ILE A 159 3.28 4.32 0.25
N ALA A 160 2.45 3.96 1.23
CA ALA A 160 2.91 3.75 2.58
C ALA A 160 3.91 2.60 2.64
N ALA A 161 3.69 1.52 1.87
CA ALA A 161 4.63 0.42 1.71
C ALA A 161 5.98 0.91 1.15
N THR A 162 5.97 1.70 0.08
CA THR A 162 7.21 2.19 -0.55
C THR A 162 7.95 3.18 0.36
N ASN A 163 7.20 4.11 0.97
CA ASN A 163 7.77 5.16 1.81
C ASN A 163 8.30 4.62 3.13
N VAL A 164 7.65 3.64 3.76
CA VAL A 164 8.20 3.01 4.98
C VAL A 164 9.50 2.26 4.68
N LEU A 165 9.58 1.57 3.54
CA LEU A 165 10.78 0.87 3.10
C LEU A 165 11.93 1.82 2.76
N ALA A 166 11.62 3.03 2.30
CA ALA A 166 12.60 4.05 1.97
C ALA A 166 13.09 4.83 3.20
N LEU A 167 12.17 5.27 4.06
CA LEU A 167 12.49 6.08 5.24
C LEU A 167 13.23 5.28 6.32
N TYR A 168 12.95 3.97 6.41
CA TYR A 168 13.52 3.07 7.42
C TYR A 168 14.33 1.93 6.78
N ALA A 169 14.95 2.19 5.62
CA ALA A 169 15.68 1.18 4.83
C ALA A 169 16.77 0.43 5.60
N ASP A 170 17.41 1.09 6.57
CA ASP A 170 18.48 0.52 7.40
C ASP A 170 17.95 -0.22 8.64
N GLU A 171 16.66 -0.05 8.96
CA GLU A 171 16.01 -0.67 10.11
C GLU A 171 15.22 -1.94 9.71
N LEU A 172 14.66 -1.96 8.49
CA LEU A 172 13.75 -3.01 8.06
C LEU A 172 14.43 -4.11 7.24
N ASP A 173 14.10 -5.37 7.53
CA ASP A 173 14.56 -6.55 6.79
C ASP A 173 13.40 -7.31 6.10
N VAL A 174 12.53 -6.55 5.42
CA VAL A 174 11.47 -7.10 4.57
C VAL A 174 12.09 -7.76 3.35
N LYS A 175 11.73 -9.02 3.07
CA LYS A 175 12.34 -9.79 1.98
C LYS A 175 11.73 -9.49 0.62
N TYR A 176 10.43 -9.22 0.60
CA TYR A 176 9.73 -8.90 -0.64
C TYR A 176 8.58 -7.91 -0.47
N PHE A 177 8.29 -7.20 -1.56
CA PHE A 177 7.11 -6.35 -1.70
C PHE A 177 6.32 -6.74 -2.94
N VAL A 178 5.04 -7.06 -2.76
CA VAL A 178 4.07 -7.24 -3.85
C VAL A 178 3.18 -6.00 -3.93
N GLY A 179 3.45 -5.16 -4.91
CA GLY A 179 2.69 -3.95 -5.19
C GLY A 179 1.69 -4.15 -6.31
N ARG A 180 0.39 -3.96 -6.06
CA ARG A 180 -0.66 -4.11 -7.06
C ARG A 180 -1.23 -2.74 -7.44
N GLU A 181 -1.03 -2.33 -8.69
CA GLU A 181 -1.61 -1.10 -9.27
C GLU A 181 -1.48 0.11 -8.33
N ASN A 182 -0.26 0.33 -7.80
CA ASN A 182 -0.02 1.39 -6.83
C ASN A 182 0.34 2.70 -7.56
N PRO A 183 -0.45 3.77 -7.41
CA PRO A 183 -0.05 5.11 -7.89
C PRO A 183 1.21 5.61 -7.16
N THR A 184 1.97 6.46 -7.85
CA THR A 184 3.33 6.85 -7.45
C THR A 184 3.49 8.34 -7.14
N SER A 185 2.63 9.18 -7.73
CA SER A 185 2.59 10.65 -7.59
C SER A 185 1.16 11.17 -7.40
N ASP A 186 1.02 12.42 -6.94
CA ASP A 186 -0.27 13.04 -6.65
C ASP A 186 -1.19 13.20 -7.90
N GLU A 187 -0.66 13.37 -9.11
CA GLU A 187 -1.45 13.44 -10.35
C GLU A 187 -2.15 12.11 -10.67
N LEU A 188 -1.48 10.98 -10.38
CA LEU A 188 -2.03 9.63 -10.59
C LEU A 188 -3.14 9.30 -9.60
N TYR A 189 -3.12 9.96 -8.44
CA TYR A 189 -4.13 9.82 -7.41
C TYR A 189 -5.39 10.59 -7.70
N ALA A 190 -5.23 11.83 -8.12
CA ALA A 190 -6.32 12.70 -8.52
C ALA A 190 -6.91 12.32 -9.89
N LEU A 191 -6.40 11.24 -10.51
CA LEU A 191 -6.81 10.73 -11.82
C LEU A 191 -6.72 11.80 -12.91
N GLU A 192 -5.70 12.65 -12.82
CA GLU A 192 -5.56 13.81 -13.70
C GLU A 192 -5.24 13.40 -15.13
N LEU A 193 -4.61 12.24 -15.33
CA LEU A 193 -4.26 11.70 -16.65
C LEU A 193 -5.46 11.06 -17.36
N GLY A 194 -6.44 10.57 -16.59
CA GLY A 194 -7.59 9.85 -17.10
C GLY A 194 -8.18 8.87 -16.08
N TYR A 195 -9.47 8.57 -16.27
CA TYR A 195 -10.25 7.69 -15.40
C TYR A 195 -11.25 6.85 -16.19
N TRP A 196 -11.88 5.88 -15.52
CA TRP A 196 -13.02 5.12 -16.06
C TRP A 196 -14.35 5.79 -15.71
N ASP A 197 -15.19 6.07 -16.71
CA ASP A 197 -16.55 6.59 -16.50
C ASP A 197 -17.48 5.56 -15.82
N GLU A 198 -18.71 5.95 -15.48
CA GLU A 198 -19.70 5.08 -14.84
C GLU A 198 -20.04 3.80 -15.65
N LYS A 199 -19.80 3.83 -16.97
CA LYS A 199 -20.03 2.71 -17.89
C LYS A 199 -18.75 1.92 -18.17
N ASN A 200 -17.66 2.22 -17.47
CA ASN A 200 -16.35 1.61 -17.63
C ASN A 200 -15.72 1.86 -19.01
N ASN A 201 -16.02 3.01 -19.63
CA ASN A 201 -15.29 3.52 -20.78
C ASN A 201 -14.10 4.38 -20.31
N PRO A 202 -12.96 4.33 -21.01
CA PRO A 202 -11.84 5.18 -20.65
C PRO A 202 -12.12 6.64 -21.04
N VAL A 203 -11.90 7.54 -20.10
CA VAL A 203 -11.79 8.98 -20.32
C VAL A 203 -10.31 9.34 -20.24
N TYR A 204 -9.82 10.07 -21.25
CA TYR A 204 -8.43 10.48 -21.35
C TYR A 204 -8.34 11.99 -21.21
N ASN A 205 -7.36 12.46 -20.44
CA ASN A 205 -7.03 13.88 -20.44
C ASN A 205 -6.28 14.23 -21.75
N PRO A 206 -6.81 15.13 -22.60
CA PRO A 206 -6.15 15.50 -23.86
C PRO A 206 -4.83 16.26 -23.67
N PHE A 207 -4.55 16.74 -22.45
CA PHE A 207 -3.30 17.44 -22.09
C PHE A 207 -2.19 16.49 -21.60
N TYR A 208 -2.43 15.17 -21.64
CA TYR A 208 -1.44 14.14 -21.38
C TYR A 208 -1.15 13.32 -22.63
N SER A 209 0.11 13.27 -23.05
CA SER A 209 0.64 12.49 -24.15
C SER A 209 1.87 11.71 -23.71
N TYR A 210 1.88 10.41 -23.96
CA TYR A 210 3.07 9.57 -23.78
C TYR A 210 3.82 9.46 -25.12
N PRO A 211 5.16 9.58 -25.13
CA PRO A 211 6.06 9.72 -23.98
C PRO A 211 6.34 11.18 -23.57
N GLU A 212 5.76 12.18 -24.23
CA GLU A 212 6.16 13.59 -24.08
C GLU A 212 6.01 14.13 -22.65
N ASN A 213 4.97 13.70 -21.93
CA ASN A 213 4.62 14.17 -20.59
C ASN A 213 5.04 13.21 -19.48
N TYR A 214 5.80 12.16 -19.80
CA TYR A 214 6.23 11.14 -18.85
C TYR A 214 7.72 11.32 -18.47
N SER A 215 8.02 11.21 -17.18
CA SER A 215 9.36 10.88 -16.69
C SER A 215 9.30 9.89 -15.52
N PRO A 216 10.42 9.21 -15.19
CA PRO A 216 10.50 8.34 -14.01
C PRO A 216 10.08 9.01 -12.70
N THR A 217 10.18 10.34 -12.61
CA THR A 217 9.93 11.08 -11.37
C THR A 217 8.89 12.18 -11.47
N SER A 218 8.24 12.36 -12.62
CA SER A 218 7.26 13.42 -12.81
C SER A 218 6.28 13.10 -13.94
N ILE A 219 5.10 13.73 -13.88
CA ILE A 219 4.11 13.74 -14.94
C ILE A 219 3.82 15.21 -15.26
N ASP A 220 4.06 15.61 -16.51
CA ASP A 220 3.98 17.02 -16.92
C ASP A 220 2.70 17.30 -17.71
N ILE A 221 1.57 17.53 -17.03
CA ILE A 221 0.30 17.91 -17.65
C ILE A 221 0.24 19.44 -17.75
N ASP A 222 -0.25 19.97 -18.87
CA ASP A 222 -0.47 21.42 -19.01
C ASP A 222 -1.74 21.86 -18.27
N HIS A 223 -1.59 22.32 -17.03
CA HIS A 223 -2.68 22.88 -16.21
C HIS A 223 -2.97 24.38 -16.47
N SER A 224 -2.35 25.00 -17.47
CA SER A 224 -2.49 26.46 -17.72
C SER A 224 -3.92 26.92 -18.02
N THR A 225 -4.81 25.99 -18.34
CA THR A 225 -6.22 26.26 -18.60
C THR A 225 -7.18 25.70 -17.55
N VAL A 226 -6.68 25.17 -16.42
CA VAL A 226 -7.58 24.61 -15.41
C VAL A 226 -8.47 25.69 -14.77
N GLN A 227 -9.76 25.40 -14.66
CA GLN A 227 -10.80 26.22 -14.05
C GLN A 227 -11.65 25.37 -13.10
N TRP A 228 -12.54 26.01 -12.34
CA TRP A 228 -13.42 25.33 -11.38
C TRP A 228 -14.87 25.29 -11.85
N ASP A 229 -15.45 24.10 -11.94
CA ASP A 229 -16.88 23.93 -12.21
C ASP A 229 -17.68 23.94 -10.89
N THR A 230 -18.42 25.02 -10.67
CA THR A 230 -19.31 25.16 -9.51
C THR A 230 -20.46 24.17 -9.45
N LYS A 231 -20.87 23.59 -10.59
CA LYS A 231 -22.02 22.69 -10.66
C LYS A 231 -21.65 21.29 -10.21
N ASN A 232 -20.53 20.76 -10.72
CA ASN A 232 -20.04 19.44 -10.37
C ASN A 232 -19.04 19.45 -9.21
N GLU A 233 -18.67 20.64 -8.72
CA GLU A 233 -17.66 20.83 -7.65
C GLU A 233 -16.32 20.16 -7.98
N ALA A 234 -15.87 20.32 -9.23
CA ALA A 234 -14.67 19.68 -9.76
C ALA A 234 -13.84 20.62 -10.64
N PRO A 235 -12.51 20.44 -10.72
CA PRO A 235 -11.69 21.07 -11.73
C PRO A 235 -12.04 20.56 -13.14
N TYR A 236 -11.89 21.43 -14.13
CA TYR A 236 -11.96 21.08 -15.55
C TYR A 236 -10.91 21.87 -16.34
N PHE A 237 -10.52 21.35 -17.50
CA PHE A 237 -9.59 22.03 -18.40
C PHE A 237 -10.37 22.85 -19.42
N ASP A 238 -10.37 24.18 -19.25
CA ASP A 238 -11.05 25.17 -20.10
C ASP A 238 -10.25 25.38 -21.40
N ALA A 239 -10.43 24.47 -22.36
CA ALA A 239 -9.61 24.40 -23.55
C ALA A 239 -9.77 25.63 -24.46
N ASN A 240 -10.85 26.40 -24.31
CA ASN A 240 -11.14 27.57 -25.12
C ASN A 240 -10.93 28.92 -24.39
N GLY A 241 -10.72 28.90 -23.07
CA GLY A 241 -10.39 30.05 -22.24
C GLY A 241 -11.57 30.95 -21.90
N ASN A 242 -12.82 30.48 -22.02
CA ASN A 242 -14.01 31.28 -21.74
C ASN A 242 -14.46 31.25 -20.27
N LYS A 243 -13.82 30.45 -19.42
CA LYS A 243 -14.13 30.22 -18.01
C LYS A 243 -15.52 29.62 -17.75
N GLU A 244 -16.10 28.97 -18.76
CA GLU A 244 -17.37 28.26 -18.68
C GLU A 244 -17.17 26.80 -19.10
N LEU A 245 -17.69 25.85 -18.34
CA LEU A 245 -17.60 24.43 -18.72
C LEU A 245 -18.40 24.16 -19.99
N ASP A 246 -17.70 23.84 -21.08
CA ASP A 246 -18.27 23.53 -22.37
C ASP A 246 -18.38 22.02 -22.65
N ALA A 247 -19.25 21.67 -23.61
CA ALA A 247 -19.42 20.29 -24.02
C ALA A 247 -18.13 19.74 -24.66
N GLY A 248 -17.57 18.69 -24.06
CA GLY A 248 -16.39 18.00 -24.54
C GLY A 248 -15.08 18.38 -23.83
N GLU A 249 -15.13 19.33 -22.89
CA GLU A 249 -13.99 19.63 -22.03
C GLU A 249 -13.75 18.54 -21.00
N TYR A 250 -12.49 18.39 -20.62
CA TYR A 250 -12.08 17.35 -19.68
C TYR A 250 -12.36 17.81 -18.25
N VAL A 251 -13.33 17.15 -17.60
CA VAL A 251 -13.67 17.33 -16.19
C VAL A 251 -13.04 16.20 -15.39
N LEU A 252 -12.35 16.54 -14.30
CA LEU A 252 -11.78 15.53 -13.41
C LEU A 252 -12.88 14.71 -12.73
N SER A 253 -12.56 13.47 -12.40
CA SER A 253 -13.49 12.59 -11.69
C SER A 253 -13.68 13.01 -10.23
N ASP A 254 -14.77 12.53 -9.62
CA ASP A 254 -15.03 12.63 -8.18
C ASP A 254 -14.20 11.64 -7.33
N LYS A 255 -13.38 10.79 -7.96
CA LYS A 255 -12.50 9.81 -7.31
C LYS A 255 -11.15 10.43 -6.95
N HIS A 256 -11.18 11.51 -6.19
CA HIS A 256 -9.99 12.19 -5.69
C HIS A 256 -9.74 11.88 -4.20
N PRO A 257 -8.48 11.95 -3.72
CA PRO A 257 -8.16 11.77 -2.31
C PRO A 257 -8.91 12.74 -1.40
N GLN A 258 -9.33 12.25 -0.23
CA GLN A 258 -9.93 13.05 0.82
C GLN A 258 -9.15 12.88 2.12
N MET A 259 -8.65 13.99 2.66
CA MET A 259 -7.88 14.01 3.90
C MET A 259 -8.32 15.19 4.74
N PHE A 260 -8.42 15.00 6.07
CA PHE A 260 -8.76 16.08 7.00
C PHE A 260 -10.04 16.87 6.62
N GLY A 261 -11.02 16.20 5.99
CA GLY A 261 -12.26 16.83 5.50
C GLY A 261 -12.09 17.71 4.25
N LYS A 262 -10.97 17.57 3.53
CA LYS A 262 -10.66 18.31 2.32
C LYS A 262 -10.41 17.40 1.12
N LEU A 263 -10.74 17.92 -0.07
CA LEU A 263 -10.48 17.34 -1.38
C LEU A 263 -9.08 17.75 -1.82
N PHE A 264 -8.28 16.78 -2.24
CA PHE A 264 -6.92 17.00 -2.72
C PHE A 264 -6.81 16.67 -4.20
N TYR A 265 -6.04 17.49 -4.90
CA TYR A 265 -5.54 17.27 -6.25
C TYR A 265 -4.00 17.38 -6.22
N SER A 266 -3.34 17.22 -7.35
CA SER A 266 -1.89 17.44 -7.43
C SER A 266 -1.51 18.84 -6.95
N ARG A 267 -0.27 18.98 -6.46
CA ARG A 267 0.29 20.29 -6.09
C ARG A 267 0.16 21.28 -7.25
N ILE A 268 0.51 20.84 -8.45
CA ILE A 268 0.51 21.68 -9.66
C ILE A 268 -0.91 22.10 -10.02
N LEU A 269 -1.89 21.19 -9.99
CA LEU A 269 -3.29 21.55 -10.29
C LEU A 269 -3.84 22.57 -9.30
N LEU A 270 -3.62 22.35 -8.00
CA LEU A 270 -4.12 23.27 -6.97
C LEU A 270 -3.48 24.66 -7.10
N GLN A 271 -2.18 24.72 -7.37
CA GLN A 271 -1.48 25.97 -7.65
C GLN A 271 -2.05 26.66 -8.91
N ALA A 272 -2.27 25.90 -9.99
CA ALA A 272 -2.79 26.43 -11.25
C ALA A 272 -4.21 27.00 -11.12
N LEU A 273 -5.08 26.43 -10.26
CA LEU A 273 -6.40 27.01 -9.98
C LEU A 273 -6.31 28.42 -9.39
N GLU A 274 -5.35 28.67 -8.50
CA GLU A 274 -5.12 30.00 -7.93
C GLU A 274 -4.51 30.96 -8.99
N GLU A 275 -3.52 30.49 -9.76
CA GLU A 275 -2.86 31.30 -10.80
C GLU A 275 -3.80 31.69 -11.95
N ASN A 276 -4.72 30.80 -12.31
CA ASN A 276 -5.73 31.03 -13.34
C ASN A 276 -6.90 31.90 -12.86
N ASN A 277 -6.88 32.31 -11.59
CA ASN A 277 -7.93 33.05 -10.91
C ASN A 277 -9.29 32.33 -11.04
N ALA A 278 -9.30 31.00 -10.84
CA ALA A 278 -10.49 30.16 -10.98
C ALA A 278 -11.61 30.52 -9.99
N PHE A 279 -11.28 31.27 -8.94
CA PHE A 279 -12.18 31.67 -7.86
C PHE A 279 -12.48 33.18 -7.81
N ASP A 280 -12.12 33.98 -8.82
CA ASP A 280 -12.33 35.45 -8.77
C ASP A 280 -13.81 35.84 -8.72
N THR A 281 -14.67 35.07 -9.39
CA THR A 281 -16.10 35.35 -9.54
C THR A 281 -16.98 34.44 -8.68
N ILE A 282 -16.39 33.48 -7.97
CA ILE A 282 -17.08 32.45 -7.19
C ILE A 282 -16.43 32.30 -5.82
N LYS A 283 -17.17 31.81 -4.82
CA LYS A 283 -16.55 31.49 -3.53
C LYS A 283 -15.72 30.21 -3.68
N ARG A 284 -14.43 30.28 -3.38
CA ARG A 284 -13.56 29.10 -3.25
C ARG A 284 -14.18 28.07 -2.28
N PRO A 285 -14.30 26.79 -2.68
CA PRO A 285 -14.84 25.75 -1.80
C PRO A 285 -14.01 25.61 -0.51
N GLU A 286 -14.67 25.55 0.64
CA GLU A 286 -14.00 25.44 1.95
C GLU A 286 -13.37 24.05 2.15
N ASN A 287 -13.96 23.03 1.51
CA ASN A 287 -13.47 21.66 1.47
C ASN A 287 -12.38 21.45 0.40
N LEU A 288 -12.00 22.42 -0.43
CA LEU A 288 -10.85 22.24 -1.33
C LEU A 288 -9.53 22.52 -0.58
N ALA A 289 -8.55 21.63 -0.69
CA ALA A 289 -7.20 21.87 -0.16
C ALA A 289 -6.55 23.10 -0.80
N THR A 290 -5.76 23.87 -0.05
CA THR A 290 -4.97 24.99 -0.60
C THR A 290 -3.65 24.47 -1.18
N PRO A 291 -2.99 25.22 -2.08
CA PRO A 291 -1.67 24.82 -2.57
C PRO A 291 -0.68 24.59 -1.43
N GLU A 292 -0.67 25.45 -0.41
CA GLU A 292 0.25 25.30 0.74
C GLU A 292 -0.01 24.02 1.53
N LEU A 293 -1.29 23.65 1.70
CA LEU A 293 -1.65 22.43 2.41
C LEU A 293 -1.32 21.18 1.58
N ALA A 294 -1.45 21.25 0.25
CA ALA A 294 -1.08 20.16 -0.65
C ALA A 294 0.44 19.96 -0.64
N GLU A 295 1.22 21.04 -0.70
CA GLU A 295 2.67 21.01 -0.58
C GLU A 295 3.11 20.28 0.70
N GLU A 296 2.54 20.65 1.85
CA GLU A 296 2.87 20.04 3.14
C GLU A 296 2.54 18.55 3.22
N LEU A 297 1.38 18.15 2.70
CA LEU A 297 0.87 16.79 2.93
C LEU A 297 1.35 15.77 1.92
N TRP A 298 1.61 16.16 0.68
CA TRP A 298 1.97 15.18 -0.35
C TRP A 298 3.38 14.60 -0.17
N ASP A 299 4.26 15.23 0.61
CA ASP A 299 5.64 14.77 0.83
C ASP A 299 5.73 13.34 1.40
N PHE A 300 4.78 12.94 2.25
CA PHE A 300 4.69 11.58 2.79
C PHE A 300 3.87 10.63 1.92
N ARG A 301 3.29 11.12 0.81
CA ARG A 301 2.29 10.45 -0.03
C ARG A 301 2.68 10.38 -1.50
N GLU A 302 3.96 10.57 -1.78
CA GLU A 302 4.56 10.28 -3.08
C GLU A 302 5.76 9.36 -2.91
N THR A 303 6.07 8.64 -3.97
CA THR A 303 7.07 7.56 -3.94
C THR A 303 8.21 7.78 -4.92
N VAL A 304 7.99 8.58 -5.96
CA VAL A 304 8.93 8.77 -7.07
C VAL A 304 10.34 9.20 -6.64
N PHE A 305 10.47 9.92 -5.51
CA PHE A 305 11.75 10.38 -4.96
C PHE A 305 12.30 9.51 -3.81
N ASN A 306 11.70 8.35 -3.58
CA ASN A 306 12.02 7.48 -2.44
C ASN A 306 12.58 6.11 -2.86
N TYR A 307 12.43 5.72 -4.13
CA TYR A 307 12.90 4.42 -4.60
C TYR A 307 14.40 4.19 -4.44
N ASP A 308 15.23 5.23 -4.61
CA ASP A 308 16.70 5.17 -4.49
C ASP A 308 17.19 4.98 -3.05
N LYS A 309 16.33 5.24 -2.06
CA LYS A 309 16.62 5.08 -0.64
C LYS A 309 16.32 3.68 -0.14
N ILE A 310 15.54 2.88 -0.87
CA ILE A 310 15.11 1.55 -0.45
C ILE A 310 16.32 0.59 -0.39
N ASN A 311 16.31 -0.29 0.60
CA ASN A 311 17.32 -1.31 0.77
C ASN A 311 17.32 -2.30 -0.42
N LYS A 312 18.47 -2.43 -1.08
CA LYS A 312 18.63 -3.26 -2.30
C LYS A 312 18.48 -4.76 -2.09
N LYS A 313 18.36 -5.23 -0.84
CA LYS A 313 18.15 -6.64 -0.51
C LYS A 313 16.70 -7.10 -0.74
N ILE A 314 15.75 -6.16 -0.82
CA ILE A 314 14.36 -6.49 -1.10
C ILE A 314 14.19 -6.93 -2.56
N HIS A 315 13.20 -7.78 -2.80
CA HIS A 315 12.76 -8.17 -4.14
C HIS A 315 11.32 -7.70 -4.36
N VAL A 316 10.99 -7.22 -5.55
CA VAL A 316 9.70 -6.59 -5.82
C VAL A 316 8.95 -7.32 -6.93
N MET A 317 7.64 -7.45 -6.77
CA MET A 317 6.74 -7.81 -7.86
C MET A 317 5.65 -6.76 -8.01
N LEU A 318 5.51 -6.20 -9.21
CA LEU A 318 4.41 -5.31 -9.57
C LEU A 318 3.33 -6.11 -10.28
N VAL A 319 2.13 -6.12 -9.70
CA VAL A 319 0.96 -6.83 -10.22
C VAL A 319 0.01 -5.83 -10.85
N PHE A 320 -0.44 -6.08 -12.08
CA PHE A 320 -1.36 -5.20 -12.79
C PHE A 320 -2.18 -5.96 -13.83
N ALA A 321 -3.40 -5.49 -14.03
CA ALA A 321 -4.35 -6.06 -14.98
C ALA A 321 -4.38 -5.29 -16.31
N GLU A 322 -5.04 -5.87 -17.32
CA GLU A 322 -5.24 -5.25 -18.64
C GLU A 322 -5.81 -3.82 -18.48
N LYS A 323 -6.86 -3.69 -17.66
CA LYS A 323 -7.45 -2.41 -17.22
C LYS A 323 -7.13 -2.16 -15.76
N ASP A 324 -6.51 -1.04 -15.42
CA ASP A 324 -6.27 -0.76 -14.01
C ASP A 324 -7.56 -0.38 -13.28
N HIS A 325 -7.59 -0.53 -11.97
CA HIS A 325 -8.80 -0.33 -11.17
C HIS A 325 -9.32 1.11 -11.19
N VAL A 326 -8.46 2.11 -11.42
CA VAL A 326 -8.86 3.53 -11.50
C VAL A 326 -8.24 4.31 -12.65
N GLN A 327 -6.97 4.06 -13.02
CA GLN A 327 -6.33 4.75 -14.14
C GLN A 327 -6.75 4.13 -15.49
N SER A 328 -6.96 4.97 -16.51
CA SER A 328 -7.40 4.54 -17.84
C SER A 328 -6.31 4.64 -18.93
N VAL A 329 -5.24 5.40 -18.68
CA VAL A 329 -4.17 5.66 -19.65
C VAL A 329 -3.38 4.38 -19.97
N LYS A 330 -3.02 4.23 -21.25
CA LYS A 330 -2.54 2.96 -21.81
C LYS A 330 -1.14 2.57 -21.35
N ASP A 331 -0.28 3.58 -21.15
CA ASP A 331 1.12 3.43 -20.78
C ASP A 331 1.34 3.07 -19.32
N LYS A 332 0.27 3.02 -18.50
CA LYS A 332 0.28 2.65 -17.08
C LYS A 332 1.43 3.33 -16.30
N PRO A 333 1.46 4.68 -16.25
CA PRO A 333 2.58 5.44 -15.69
C PRO A 333 2.88 5.09 -14.23
N HIS A 334 1.89 4.65 -13.45
CA HIS A 334 2.09 4.16 -12.08
C HIS A 334 2.92 2.87 -12.01
N ILE A 335 2.79 1.95 -12.99
CA ILE A 335 3.65 0.76 -13.10
C ILE A 335 5.03 1.15 -13.65
N HIS A 336 5.05 2.05 -14.64
CA HIS A 336 6.29 2.49 -15.28
C HIS A 336 7.20 3.25 -14.31
N GLN A 337 6.69 4.25 -13.58
CA GLN A 337 7.48 5.00 -12.59
C GLN A 337 7.97 4.10 -11.45
N ALA A 338 7.14 3.17 -10.99
CA ALA A 338 7.56 2.20 -9.98
C ALA A 338 8.67 1.28 -10.52
N TYR A 339 8.51 0.76 -11.73
CA TYR A 339 9.52 -0.08 -12.38
C TYR A 339 10.84 0.69 -12.56
N ASP A 340 10.80 1.91 -13.09
CA ASP A 340 11.96 2.79 -13.24
C ASP A 340 12.63 3.05 -11.89
N GLY A 341 11.84 3.37 -10.86
CA GLY A 341 12.34 3.63 -9.51
C GLY A 341 13.12 2.44 -8.94
N PHE A 342 12.52 1.25 -8.94
CA PHE A 342 13.17 0.04 -8.42
C PHE A 342 14.37 -0.38 -9.27
N THR A 343 14.27 -0.36 -10.60
CA THR A 343 15.38 -0.75 -11.48
C THR A 343 16.55 0.22 -11.42
N ASN A 344 16.31 1.53 -11.35
CA ASN A 344 17.37 2.53 -11.17
C ASN A 344 18.09 2.36 -9.82
N ASN A 345 17.40 1.85 -8.79
CA ASN A 345 18.03 1.46 -7.53
C ASN A 345 18.70 0.07 -7.56
N ASN A 346 18.66 -0.65 -8.70
CA ASN A 346 19.19 -2.01 -8.87
C ASN A 346 18.50 -3.05 -7.98
N ILE A 347 17.21 -2.86 -7.69
CA ILE A 347 16.38 -3.84 -6.99
C ILE A 347 15.87 -4.88 -8.00
N TRP A 348 15.90 -6.16 -7.62
CA TRP A 348 15.27 -7.20 -8.43
C TRP A 348 13.77 -6.94 -8.51
N ILE A 349 13.24 -6.95 -9.72
CA ILE A 349 11.83 -6.65 -9.95
C ILE A 349 11.22 -7.56 -11.01
N ARG A 350 9.93 -7.86 -10.86
CA ARG A 350 9.15 -8.59 -11.84
C ARG A 350 7.78 -7.95 -12.10
N LEU A 351 7.30 -8.04 -13.33
CA LEU A 351 5.97 -7.62 -13.77
C LEU A 351 5.04 -8.84 -13.88
N ASN A 352 4.11 -8.98 -12.91
CA ASN A 352 3.21 -10.13 -12.69
C ASN A 352 3.93 -11.46 -12.35
N PRO A 353 3.27 -12.42 -11.69
CA PRO A 353 3.89 -13.70 -11.34
C PRO A 353 4.21 -14.57 -12.56
N ASP A 354 5.09 -15.55 -12.39
CA ASP A 354 5.33 -16.64 -13.34
C ASP A 354 4.02 -17.37 -13.67
N ALA A 355 3.85 -17.74 -14.94
CA ALA A 355 2.63 -18.37 -15.42
C ALA A 355 2.32 -19.69 -14.71
N VAL A 356 3.34 -20.38 -14.20
CA VAL A 356 3.18 -21.60 -13.40
C VAL A 356 2.48 -21.34 -12.06
N TYR A 357 2.78 -20.20 -11.41
CA TYR A 357 2.12 -19.78 -10.17
C TYR A 357 0.70 -19.31 -10.42
N ALA A 358 0.44 -18.60 -11.52
CA ALA A 358 -0.92 -18.26 -11.90
C ALA A 358 -1.78 -19.52 -12.15
N SER A 359 -1.22 -20.49 -12.88
CA SER A 359 -1.91 -21.74 -13.24
C SER A 359 -2.15 -22.66 -12.03
N SER A 360 -1.30 -22.61 -11.01
CA SER A 360 -1.48 -23.39 -9.78
C SER A 360 -2.64 -22.89 -8.92
N MET A 361 -2.95 -21.59 -9.00
CA MET A 361 -4.11 -21.02 -8.32
C MET A 361 -5.42 -21.42 -8.98
N ASP A 362 -5.44 -21.46 -10.31
CA ASP A 362 -6.55 -21.94 -11.12
C ASP A 362 -6.05 -22.25 -12.53
N ALA A 363 -6.20 -23.50 -12.97
CA ALA A 363 -5.67 -24.00 -14.24
C ALA A 363 -6.26 -23.32 -15.50
N SER A 364 -7.34 -22.54 -15.34
CA SER A 364 -7.92 -21.72 -16.43
C SER A 364 -7.24 -20.36 -16.58
N LEU A 365 -6.41 -19.95 -15.62
CA LEU A 365 -5.68 -18.69 -15.69
C LEU A 365 -4.50 -18.83 -16.64
N THR A 366 -4.49 -17.98 -17.65
CA THR A 366 -3.34 -17.79 -18.54
C THR A 366 -2.86 -16.36 -18.35
N THR A 367 -1.62 -16.22 -17.88
CA THR A 367 -0.96 -14.92 -17.75
C THR A 367 0.25 -14.85 -18.67
N PRO A 368 0.64 -13.66 -19.13
CA PRO A 368 1.95 -13.44 -19.72
C PRO A 368 3.03 -13.92 -18.76
N ASP A 369 4.07 -14.55 -19.32
CA ASP A 369 5.17 -15.12 -18.56
C ASP A 369 6.43 -14.28 -18.75
N ASN A 370 6.48 -13.17 -18.01
CA ASN A 370 7.44 -12.09 -18.23
C ASN A 370 8.70 -12.31 -17.38
N ASP A 371 9.87 -12.44 -17.99
CA ASP A 371 11.13 -12.54 -17.23
C ASP A 371 11.31 -11.39 -16.23
N ALA A 372 11.81 -11.69 -15.03
CA ALA A 372 12.21 -10.67 -14.07
C ALA A 372 13.34 -9.78 -14.63
N ASN A 373 13.32 -8.51 -14.21
CA ASN A 373 14.20 -7.42 -14.66
C ASN A 373 14.07 -7.15 -16.16
N THR A 374 12.85 -7.32 -16.71
CA THR A 374 12.51 -6.94 -18.08
C THR A 374 11.23 -6.11 -18.11
N GLU A 375 11.14 -5.29 -19.15
CA GLU A 375 10.03 -4.37 -19.43
C GLU A 375 9.61 -4.50 -20.91
N PRO A 376 8.41 -4.05 -21.28
CA PRO A 376 8.04 -3.95 -22.69
C PRO A 376 8.99 -3.01 -23.45
N LYS A 377 9.18 -3.27 -24.75
CA LYS A 377 9.95 -2.36 -25.62
C LYS A 377 9.26 -1.02 -25.85
N ASP A 378 7.94 -1.00 -25.71
CA ASP A 378 7.08 0.16 -25.83
C ASP A 378 6.02 0.05 -24.73
N TRP A 379 6.01 1.01 -23.80
CA TRP A 379 5.07 1.00 -22.68
C TRP A 379 3.62 1.19 -23.11
N LEU A 380 3.35 1.67 -24.35
CA LEU A 380 1.99 1.64 -24.91
C LEU A 380 1.46 0.21 -25.15
N GLU A 381 2.33 -0.79 -25.14
CA GLU A 381 1.99 -2.21 -25.32
C GLU A 381 2.01 -3.01 -23.99
N ILE A 382 2.14 -2.32 -22.84
CA ILE A 382 2.21 -2.92 -21.50
C ILE A 382 0.97 -3.79 -21.17
N GLU A 383 -0.18 -3.53 -21.79
CA GLU A 383 -1.38 -4.36 -21.63
C GLU A 383 -1.11 -5.84 -21.96
N SER A 384 -0.23 -6.12 -22.93
CA SER A 384 0.15 -7.49 -23.31
C SER A 384 0.99 -8.23 -22.25
N TRP A 385 1.48 -7.51 -21.24
CA TRP A 385 2.22 -8.04 -20.08
C TRP A 385 1.32 -8.23 -18.86
N ALA A 386 0.08 -7.76 -18.94
CA ALA A 386 -0.86 -7.75 -17.84
C ALA A 386 -1.66 -9.05 -17.72
N HIS A 387 -2.18 -9.34 -16.52
CA HIS A 387 -3.18 -10.40 -16.36
C HIS A 387 -4.59 -9.88 -16.71
N THR A 388 -5.52 -10.79 -17.02
CA THR A 388 -6.90 -10.34 -17.29
C THR A 388 -7.62 -9.81 -16.05
N ASN A 389 -8.54 -8.86 -16.24
CA ASN A 389 -9.41 -8.34 -15.16
C ASN A 389 -10.50 -9.30 -14.71
N LYS A 390 -10.75 -10.37 -15.47
CA LYS A 390 -11.88 -11.27 -15.22
C LYS A 390 -11.66 -12.09 -13.96
N VAL A 391 -12.76 -12.37 -13.24
CA VAL A 391 -12.74 -13.40 -12.18
C VAL A 391 -12.47 -14.76 -12.85
N PRO A 392 -11.54 -15.58 -12.32
CA PRO A 392 -10.94 -15.48 -10.99
C PRO A 392 -9.61 -14.72 -10.89
N ALA A 393 -9.03 -14.27 -12.01
CA ALA A 393 -7.69 -13.68 -12.07
C ALA A 393 -7.51 -12.51 -11.08
N ALA A 394 -8.46 -11.56 -11.05
CA ALA A 394 -8.39 -10.40 -10.17
C ALA A 394 -8.24 -10.72 -8.67
N LYS A 395 -8.59 -11.93 -8.23
CA LYS A 395 -8.41 -12.40 -6.85
C LYS A 395 -7.22 -13.35 -6.71
N ARG A 396 -6.96 -14.19 -7.72
CA ARG A 396 -5.98 -15.26 -7.65
C ARG A 396 -4.56 -14.83 -8.02
N ILE A 397 -4.39 -13.86 -8.92
CA ILE A 397 -3.06 -13.39 -9.33
C ILE A 397 -2.31 -12.69 -8.20
N PRO A 398 -2.93 -11.84 -7.36
CA PRO A 398 -2.23 -11.27 -6.21
C PRO A 398 -1.76 -12.34 -5.21
N LEU A 399 -2.55 -13.40 -5.02
CA LEU A 399 -2.17 -14.53 -4.18
C LEU A 399 -1.04 -15.36 -4.80
N ALA A 400 -1.06 -15.58 -6.12
CA ALA A 400 0.04 -16.19 -6.88
C ALA A 400 1.35 -15.41 -6.69
N ALA A 401 1.29 -14.09 -6.77
CA ALA A 401 2.44 -13.21 -6.55
C ALA A 401 3.02 -13.34 -5.13
N ILE A 402 2.17 -13.33 -4.09
CA ILE A 402 2.62 -13.52 -2.70
C ILE A 402 3.25 -14.91 -2.52
N ALA A 403 2.59 -15.95 -3.04
CA ALA A 403 3.09 -17.33 -2.96
C ALA A 403 4.45 -17.49 -3.66
N GLU A 404 4.60 -16.95 -4.88
CA GLU A 404 5.86 -16.99 -5.62
C GLU A 404 6.98 -16.28 -4.87
N MET A 405 6.75 -15.04 -4.43
CA MET A 405 7.80 -14.29 -3.74
C MET A 405 8.25 -14.97 -2.44
N ALA A 406 7.31 -15.54 -1.68
CA ALA A 406 7.63 -16.28 -0.47
C ALA A 406 8.37 -17.60 -0.75
N ASP A 407 8.02 -18.31 -1.83
CA ASP A 407 8.71 -19.54 -2.25
C ASP A 407 10.14 -19.24 -2.75
N ARG A 408 10.32 -18.13 -3.48
CA ARG A 408 11.64 -17.63 -3.90
C ARG A 408 12.52 -17.31 -2.71
N VAL A 409 11.98 -16.67 -1.67
CA VAL A 409 12.69 -16.46 -0.40
C VAL A 409 13.05 -17.79 0.27
N HIS A 410 12.07 -18.70 0.40
CA HIS A 410 12.26 -19.98 1.09
C HIS A 410 13.32 -20.86 0.43
N THR A 411 13.33 -20.91 -0.91
CA THR A 411 14.27 -21.72 -1.70
C THR A 411 15.54 -20.97 -2.10
N ASN A 412 15.59 -19.66 -1.85
CA ASN A 412 16.61 -18.74 -2.36
C ASN A 412 16.81 -18.86 -3.89
N ASN A 413 15.70 -18.96 -4.64
CA ASN A 413 15.69 -19.02 -6.09
C ASN A 413 15.20 -17.69 -6.70
N TRP A 414 16.13 -16.90 -7.23
CA TRP A 414 15.86 -15.60 -7.85
C TRP A 414 16.10 -15.62 -9.37
N ASP A 415 16.00 -16.81 -9.99
CA ASP A 415 16.06 -16.97 -11.43
C ASP A 415 15.00 -16.10 -12.12
N LYS A 416 15.33 -15.65 -13.34
CA LYS A 416 14.49 -14.70 -14.08
C LYS A 416 13.07 -15.19 -14.30
N ASN A 417 12.90 -16.48 -14.50
CA ASN A 417 11.62 -17.11 -14.76
C ASN A 417 11.63 -18.54 -14.20
N ILE A 418 10.57 -18.90 -13.50
CA ILE A 418 10.35 -20.21 -12.91
C ILE A 418 9.33 -20.98 -13.74
N ASN A 419 9.76 -22.15 -14.24
CA ASN A 419 8.93 -23.01 -15.10
C ASN A 419 8.17 -24.11 -14.33
N GLU A 420 8.46 -24.31 -13.05
CA GLU A 420 7.84 -25.31 -12.17
C GLU A 420 7.66 -24.73 -10.76
N LEU A 421 6.59 -25.10 -10.04
CA LEU A 421 6.42 -24.62 -8.66
C LEU A 421 7.64 -25.01 -7.83
N LEU A 422 8.16 -24.05 -7.06
CA LEU A 422 9.34 -24.27 -6.23
C LEU A 422 9.02 -25.17 -5.02
N ILE A 423 7.75 -25.24 -4.61
CA ILE A 423 7.23 -26.00 -3.47
C ILE A 423 5.91 -26.69 -3.83
#